data_AF-A0A3D0NF53-F1
#
_entry.id   AF-A0A3D0NF53-F1
#
_cell.length_a   1.000
_cell.length_b   1.000
_cell.length_c   1.000
_cell.angle_alpha   90.00
_cell.angle_beta   90.00
_cell.angle_gamma   90.00
#
_symmetry.space_group_name_H-M   'P 1'
#
loop_
_entity.id
_entity.type
_entity.pdbx_description
1 polymer ?
#
loop_
_entity_poly.entity_id
_entity_poly.type
_entity_poly.pdbx_seq_one_letter_code
_entity_poly.pdbx_strand_id
1 'polypeptide(L)'
;AFVAIEDPRGTPQSGPNNWTNGFLPAAFQGTAFSTTRPISHLTPAVNQPADGNQALAVLNTLNQEHKKHYMTDTDLSARIASYELAAKMQLSVPEATNVDGEPEHIHKLYGADSENQTKSDFAKNCILARRLVEKGVRFVQLFNGAYASGGKINWDTHNSMPDLVPGHAEILDQPVAGLIKDLKQRDLLKDTLIICCTEFGRMPMFQVGNNGRDHNPEGYTVWMAGGGVKGGFSYGATDPFGYKAEVNPLSIHDVHATMLHLLGLDHTRLTYYHNGLQRRLTDVHGHVVHDIIA
;
A
#
# COMPACT_ATOMS: atom_id res chain seq x y z
N ALA A 1 -2.93 12.16 0.06
CA ALA A 1 -3.58 11.15 0.89
C ALA A 1 -2.86 9.83 0.66
N PHE A 2 -2.59 9.11 1.75
CA PHE A 2 -2.08 7.74 1.76
C PHE A 2 -3.21 6.87 2.33
N VAL A 3 -3.68 5.90 1.55
CA VAL A 3 -4.66 4.91 1.99
C VAL A 3 -4.01 3.53 2.09
N ALA A 4 -4.24 2.85 3.21
CA ALA A 4 -3.86 1.46 3.41
C ALA A 4 -5.11 0.57 3.38
N ILE A 5 -5.20 -0.32 2.39
CA ILE A 5 -6.29 -1.26 2.21
C ILE A 5 -5.85 -2.60 2.76
N GLU A 6 -6.35 -2.93 3.94
CA GLU A 6 -6.04 -4.20 4.60
C GLU A 6 -6.67 -5.39 3.87
N ASP A 7 -6.05 -6.57 4.01
CA ASP A 7 -6.60 -7.82 3.49
C ASP A 7 -7.97 -8.14 4.14
N PRO A 8 -8.91 -8.75 3.40
CA PRO A 8 -10.18 -9.18 3.97
C PRO A 8 -10.05 -10.12 5.17
N ARG A 9 -8.98 -10.91 5.23
CA ARG A 9 -8.69 -11.86 6.32
C ARG A 9 -8.23 -11.19 7.61
N GLY A 10 -7.84 -9.91 7.57
CA GLY A 10 -7.45 -9.17 8.76
C GLY A 10 -6.29 -8.20 8.55
N THR A 11 -5.83 -7.62 9.66
CA THR A 11 -4.68 -6.70 9.67
C THR A 11 -3.40 -7.43 9.29
N PRO A 12 -2.52 -6.86 8.46
CA PRO A 12 -1.27 -7.50 8.07
C PRO A 12 -0.32 -7.72 9.25
N GLN A 13 0.68 -8.58 9.03
CA GLN A 13 1.80 -8.79 9.95
C GLN A 13 2.43 -7.43 10.32
N SER A 14 2.79 -7.22 11.59
CA SER A 14 3.26 -5.92 12.14
C SER A 14 2.19 -4.83 12.31
N GLY A 15 0.93 -5.07 11.96
CA GLY A 15 -0.17 -4.20 12.38
C GLY A 15 -0.12 -2.80 11.75
N PRO A 16 -0.57 -1.77 12.49
CA PRO A 16 -0.53 -0.37 12.04
C PRO A 16 0.86 0.16 11.67
N ASN A 17 1.94 -0.52 12.09
CA ASN A 17 3.31 -0.10 11.76
C ASN A 17 3.56 -0.02 10.25
N ASN A 18 2.81 -0.80 9.45
CA ASN A 18 2.95 -0.83 7.99
C ASN A 18 2.52 0.46 7.28
N TRP A 19 1.72 1.33 7.92
CA TRP A 19 1.24 2.59 7.34
C TRP A 19 1.47 3.78 8.28
N THR A 20 2.53 3.71 9.08
CA THR A 20 2.99 4.84 9.88
C THR A 20 3.62 5.92 8.99
N ASN A 21 3.80 7.10 9.56
CA ASN A 21 4.53 8.22 8.94
C ASN A 21 6.07 8.11 9.07
N GLY A 22 6.60 7.03 9.68
CA GLY A 22 8.03 6.90 9.93
C GLY A 22 8.62 8.12 10.65
N PHE A 23 9.61 8.77 10.03
CA PHE A 23 10.23 9.99 10.54
C PHE A 23 9.55 11.30 10.06
N LEU A 24 8.53 11.22 9.21
CA LEU A 24 7.77 12.38 8.73
C LEU A 24 6.75 12.86 9.78
N PRO A 25 6.15 14.05 9.63
CA PRO A 25 5.03 14.46 10.47
C PRO A 25 3.85 13.47 10.37
N ALA A 26 3.07 13.35 11.43
CA ALA A 26 1.91 12.45 11.47
C ALA A 26 0.82 12.79 10.43
N ALA A 27 0.83 13.99 9.85
CA ALA A 27 -0.02 14.33 8.70
C ALA A 27 0.22 13.43 7.46
N PHE A 28 1.33 12.69 7.41
CA PHE A 28 1.66 11.73 6.36
C PHE A 28 1.30 10.28 6.71
N GLN A 29 0.70 10.03 7.87
CA GLN A 29 0.27 8.68 8.28
C GLN A 29 -0.84 8.18 7.35
N GLY A 30 -0.79 6.89 7.01
CA GLY A 30 -1.82 6.26 6.18
C GLY A 30 -3.14 6.11 6.92
N THR A 31 -4.25 6.31 6.21
CA THR A 31 -5.59 5.99 6.70
C THR A 31 -5.97 4.58 6.26
N ALA A 32 -6.23 3.70 7.23
CA ALA A 32 -6.59 2.32 6.95
C ALA A 32 -8.11 2.15 6.79
N PHE A 33 -8.54 1.58 5.67
CA PHE A 33 -9.91 1.09 5.46
C PHE A 33 -9.96 0.13 4.27
N SER A 34 -10.94 -0.77 4.27
CA SER A 34 -11.19 -1.71 3.19
C SER A 34 -12.68 -1.81 2.90
N THR A 35 -13.06 -2.62 1.90
CA THR A 35 -14.47 -2.90 1.61
C THR A 35 -15.14 -3.69 2.73
N THR A 36 -14.38 -4.49 3.48
CA THR A 36 -14.86 -5.27 4.64
C THR A 36 -14.73 -4.52 5.97
N ARG A 37 -13.89 -3.47 6.02
CA ARG A 37 -13.67 -2.62 7.20
C ARG A 37 -13.72 -1.15 6.79
N PRO A 38 -14.93 -0.58 6.62
CA PRO A 38 -15.09 0.82 6.24
C PRO A 38 -14.65 1.76 7.36
N ILE A 39 -14.38 3.03 6.99
CA ILE A 39 -14.04 4.07 7.97
C ILE A 39 -15.21 4.22 8.96
N SER A 40 -14.90 4.19 10.25
CA SER A 40 -15.91 4.37 11.31
C SER A 40 -16.48 5.79 11.27
N HIS A 41 -17.77 5.93 11.62
CA HIS A 41 -18.46 7.21 11.72
C HIS A 41 -18.50 8.04 10.41
N LEU A 42 -18.55 7.38 9.25
CA LEU A 42 -18.70 8.08 7.96
C LEU A 42 -20.06 8.76 7.79
N THR A 43 -21.10 8.27 8.45
CA THR A 43 -22.44 8.88 8.39
C THR A 43 -22.58 9.95 9.47
N PRO A 44 -22.90 11.20 9.10
CA PRO A 44 -23.17 12.23 10.09
C PRO A 44 -24.43 11.88 10.89
N ALA A 45 -24.43 12.19 12.19
CA ALA A 45 -25.63 12.12 13.00
C ALA A 45 -26.67 13.12 12.45
N VAL A 46 -27.94 12.71 12.39
CA VAL A 46 -29.05 13.39 11.68
C VAL A 46 -29.38 14.80 12.20
N ASN A 47 -28.69 15.33 13.20
CA ASN A 47 -28.97 16.64 13.81
C ASN A 47 -27.68 17.47 13.98
N GLN A 48 -27.06 17.94 12.89
CA GLN A 48 -26.06 19.01 13.00
C GLN A 48 -26.76 20.37 13.07
N PRO A 49 -26.52 21.19 14.12
CA PRO A 49 -27.03 22.56 14.17
C PRO A 49 -26.43 23.38 13.03
N ALA A 50 -27.18 24.35 12.50
CA ALA A 50 -26.76 25.25 11.43
C ALA A 50 -25.47 26.06 11.74
N ASP A 51 -25.02 26.06 13.01
CA ASP A 51 -23.91 26.88 13.52
C ASP A 51 -22.57 26.14 13.69
N GLY A 52 -22.48 24.88 13.22
CA GLY A 52 -21.27 24.04 13.37
C GLY A 52 -19.99 24.66 12.79
N ASN A 53 -20.11 25.49 11.75
CA ASN A 53 -18.97 26.16 11.13
C ASN A 53 -18.37 27.27 11.99
N GLN A 54 -19.17 27.98 12.80
CA GLN A 54 -18.65 29.00 13.70
C GLN A 54 -17.88 28.37 14.87
N ALA A 55 -18.40 27.27 15.43
CA ALA A 55 -17.70 26.50 16.45
C ALA A 55 -16.35 25.94 15.95
N LEU A 56 -16.32 25.41 14.73
CA LEU A 56 -15.08 24.96 14.07
C LEU A 56 -14.07 26.10 13.88
N ALA A 57 -14.52 27.30 13.49
CA ALA A 57 -13.64 28.46 13.32
C ALA A 57 -13.00 28.89 14.65
N VAL A 58 -13.76 28.88 15.75
CA VAL A 58 -13.25 29.16 17.09
C VAL A 58 -12.27 28.08 17.53
N LEU A 59 -12.61 26.81 17.34
CA LEU A 59 -11.73 25.68 17.66
C LEU A 59 -10.39 25.76 16.91
N ASN A 60 -10.44 26.11 15.62
CA ASN A 60 -9.24 26.31 14.80
C ASN A 60 -8.37 27.46 15.33
N THR A 61 -8.97 28.54 15.80
CA THR A 61 -8.24 29.66 16.41
C THR A 61 -7.52 29.19 17.68
N LEU A 62 -8.20 28.43 18.54
CA LEU A 62 -7.60 27.86 19.76
C LEU A 62 -6.47 26.87 19.44
N ASN A 63 -6.66 26.02 18.43
CA ASN A 63 -5.64 25.08 17.96
C ASN A 63 -4.39 25.80 17.43
N GLN A 64 -4.56 26.92 16.71
CA GLN A 64 -3.45 27.73 16.23
C GLN A 64 -2.68 28.41 17.37
N GLU A 65 -3.39 28.95 18.37
CA GLU A 65 -2.76 29.52 19.57
C GLU A 65 -2.00 28.46 20.38
N HIS A 66 -2.56 27.26 20.52
CA HIS A 66 -1.88 26.14 21.18
C HIS A 66 -0.59 25.75 20.43
N LYS A 67 -0.64 25.66 19.09
CA LYS A 67 0.52 25.33 18.26
C LYS A 67 1.68 26.33 18.40
N LYS A 68 1.38 27.62 18.63
CA LYS A 68 2.40 28.65 18.89
C LYS A 68 3.14 28.40 20.21
N HIS A 69 2.45 27.88 21.23
CA HIS A 69 3.03 27.61 22.54
C HIS A 69 3.81 26.29 22.59
N TYR A 70 3.39 25.28 21.82
CA TYR A 70 3.99 23.93 21.81
C TYR A 70 4.50 23.55 20.42
N MET A 71 5.44 24.32 19.89
CA MET A 71 5.93 24.17 18.51
C MET A 71 6.56 22.79 18.21
N THR A 72 7.03 22.07 19.23
CA THR A 72 7.64 20.74 19.11
C THR A 72 6.66 19.59 19.33
N ASP A 73 5.45 19.87 19.82
CA ASP A 73 4.41 18.85 20.04
C ASP A 73 3.59 18.65 18.76
N THR A 74 3.90 17.55 18.05
CA THR A 74 3.22 17.21 16.81
C THR A 74 1.94 16.41 17.01
N ASP A 75 1.65 15.90 18.21
CA ASP A 75 0.55 14.96 18.43
C ASP A 75 -0.82 15.63 18.27
N LEU A 76 -0.98 16.87 18.73
CA LEU A 76 -2.23 17.60 18.50
C LEU A 76 -2.43 17.90 17.01
N SER A 77 -1.37 18.35 16.33
CA SER A 77 -1.41 18.61 14.89
C SER A 77 -1.72 17.33 14.08
N ALA A 78 -1.20 16.18 14.53
CA ALA A 78 -1.49 14.86 13.98
C ALA A 78 -2.98 14.54 14.04
N ARG A 79 -3.56 14.70 15.23
CA ARG A 79 -4.97 14.39 15.49
C ARG A 79 -5.89 15.32 14.70
N ILE A 80 -5.59 16.62 14.66
CA ILE A 80 -6.36 17.59 13.86
C ILE A 80 -6.32 17.21 12.38
N ALA A 81 -5.12 16.96 11.82
CA ALA A 81 -4.99 16.58 10.42
C ALA A 81 -5.71 15.26 10.10
N SER A 82 -5.64 14.27 11.00
CA SER A 82 -6.35 12.99 10.87
C SER A 82 -7.87 13.18 10.85
N TYR A 83 -8.42 13.98 11.77
CA TYR A 83 -9.85 14.24 11.82
C TYR A 83 -10.35 15.09 10.64
N GLU A 84 -9.58 16.09 10.21
CA GLU A 84 -9.92 16.86 9.01
C GLU A 84 -9.87 16.00 7.75
N LEU A 85 -8.91 15.09 7.65
CA LEU A 85 -8.84 14.11 6.56
C LEU A 85 -10.07 13.20 6.59
N ALA A 86 -10.44 12.68 7.77
CA ALA A 86 -11.64 11.86 7.95
C ALA A 86 -12.93 12.63 7.56
N ALA A 87 -13.03 13.92 7.93
CA ALA A 87 -14.16 14.77 7.55
C ALA A 87 -14.22 15.03 6.03
N LYS A 88 -13.07 15.30 5.38
CA LYS A 88 -12.98 15.40 3.91
C LYS A 88 -13.34 14.08 3.22
N MET A 89 -12.99 12.97 3.87
CA MET A 89 -13.34 11.64 3.44
C MET A 89 -14.85 11.40 3.52
N GLN A 90 -15.58 11.91 4.52
CA GLN A 90 -17.04 11.75 4.59
C GLN A 90 -17.80 12.24 3.34
N LEU A 91 -17.28 13.28 2.67
CA LEU A 91 -17.91 13.84 1.46
C LEU A 91 -17.53 13.10 0.17
N SER A 92 -16.35 12.46 0.13
CA SER A 92 -15.77 11.92 -1.11
C SER A 92 -15.62 10.39 -1.11
N VAL A 93 -15.48 9.77 0.06
CA VAL A 93 -15.33 8.32 0.25
C VAL A 93 -16.59 7.54 -0.10
N PRO A 94 -17.84 7.95 0.21
CA PRO A 94 -19.02 7.14 -0.09
C PRO A 94 -19.13 6.75 -1.57
N GLU A 95 -18.79 7.66 -2.49
CA GLU A 95 -18.71 7.34 -3.90
C GLU A 95 -17.54 6.39 -4.20
N ALA A 96 -16.35 6.66 -3.66
CA ALA A 96 -15.17 5.83 -3.89
C ALA A 96 -15.33 4.39 -3.35
N THR A 97 -16.09 4.19 -2.28
CA THR A 97 -16.32 2.89 -1.64
C THR A 97 -17.51 2.12 -2.19
N ASN A 98 -18.32 2.72 -3.08
CA ASN A 98 -19.43 2.02 -3.73
C ASN A 98 -18.92 1.05 -4.82
N VAL A 99 -18.25 -0.02 -4.38
CA VAL A 99 -17.70 -1.06 -5.26
C VAL A 99 -18.78 -1.98 -5.83
N ASP A 100 -19.90 -2.13 -5.13
CA ASP A 100 -21.03 -2.97 -5.55
C ASP A 100 -21.86 -2.31 -6.68
N GLY A 101 -21.62 -1.02 -6.95
CA GLY A 101 -22.23 -0.30 -8.08
C GLY A 101 -21.47 -0.44 -9.40
N GLU A 102 -20.39 -1.20 -9.46
CA GLU A 102 -19.66 -1.46 -10.71
C GLU A 102 -20.48 -2.36 -11.64
N PRO A 103 -20.32 -2.23 -12.97
CA PRO A 103 -21.02 -3.10 -13.90
C PRO A 103 -20.50 -4.55 -13.81
N GLU A 104 -21.37 -5.52 -14.15
CA GLU A 104 -21.09 -6.96 -14.01
C GLU A 104 -19.77 -7.41 -14.66
N HIS A 105 -19.40 -6.82 -15.80
CA HIS A 105 -18.15 -7.14 -16.49
C HIS A 105 -16.90 -6.76 -15.68
N ILE A 106 -16.98 -5.72 -14.83
CA ILE A 106 -15.89 -5.34 -13.91
C ILE A 106 -15.83 -6.35 -12.76
N HIS A 107 -16.97 -6.75 -12.21
CA HIS A 107 -16.98 -7.80 -11.17
C HIS A 107 -16.33 -9.10 -11.67
N LYS A 108 -16.69 -9.54 -12.88
CA LYS A 108 -16.08 -10.71 -13.55
C LYS A 108 -14.59 -10.54 -13.84
N LEU A 109 -14.18 -9.36 -14.29
CA LEU A 109 -12.78 -9.07 -14.60
C LEU A 109 -11.88 -9.30 -13.38
N TYR A 110 -12.30 -8.81 -12.21
CA TYR A 110 -11.55 -8.94 -10.97
C TYR A 110 -11.81 -10.27 -10.24
N GLY A 111 -12.91 -10.96 -10.51
CA GLY A 111 -13.34 -12.13 -9.74
C GLY A 111 -14.07 -11.76 -8.45
N ALA A 112 -14.71 -10.58 -8.41
CA ALA A 112 -15.55 -10.15 -7.29
C ALA A 112 -16.86 -10.94 -7.17
N ASP A 113 -17.19 -11.72 -8.20
CA ASP A 113 -18.31 -12.66 -8.26
C ASP A 113 -17.91 -14.11 -7.95
N SER A 114 -16.67 -14.35 -7.50
CA SER A 114 -16.18 -15.69 -7.17
C SER A 114 -16.92 -16.31 -5.98
N GLU A 115 -17.17 -17.62 -6.04
CA GLU A 115 -17.68 -18.41 -4.89
C GLU A 115 -16.68 -18.43 -3.72
N ASN A 116 -15.39 -18.22 -3.97
CA ASN A 116 -14.39 -18.03 -2.93
C ASN A 116 -14.55 -16.62 -2.33
N GLN A 117 -15.19 -16.53 -1.17
CA GLN A 117 -15.49 -15.26 -0.50
C GLN A 117 -14.24 -14.41 -0.25
N THR A 118 -13.11 -15.02 0.12
CA THR A 118 -11.87 -14.27 0.38
C THR A 118 -11.33 -13.63 -0.90
N LYS A 119 -11.39 -14.36 -2.02
CA LYS A 119 -11.04 -13.85 -3.35
C LYS A 119 -12.00 -12.73 -3.77
N SER A 120 -13.31 -12.93 -3.59
CA SER A 120 -14.33 -11.90 -3.90
C SER A 120 -14.06 -10.61 -3.13
N ASP A 121 -13.79 -10.69 -1.83
CA ASP A 121 -13.52 -9.51 -1.01
C ASP A 121 -12.20 -8.82 -1.37
N PHE A 122 -11.16 -9.60 -1.70
CA PHE A 122 -9.88 -9.03 -2.16
C PHE A 122 -10.00 -8.40 -3.56
N ALA A 123 -10.83 -8.98 -4.44
CA ALA A 123 -11.22 -8.39 -5.71
C ALA A 123 -11.92 -7.04 -5.52
N LYS A 124 -12.87 -6.95 -4.57
CA LYS A 124 -13.51 -5.68 -4.20
C LYS A 124 -12.51 -4.66 -3.66
N ASN A 125 -11.50 -5.09 -2.89
CA ASN A 125 -10.41 -4.21 -2.46
C ASN A 125 -9.55 -3.70 -3.63
N CYS A 126 -9.30 -4.52 -4.65
CA CYS A 126 -8.61 -4.09 -5.88
C CYS A 126 -9.45 -3.05 -6.65
N ILE A 127 -10.77 -3.26 -6.77
CA ILE A 127 -11.70 -2.29 -7.35
C ILE A 127 -11.67 -0.97 -6.56
N LEU A 128 -11.70 -1.05 -5.22
CA LEU A 128 -11.55 0.12 -4.35
C LEU A 128 -10.24 0.86 -4.62
N ALA A 129 -9.11 0.16 -4.73
CA ALA A 129 -7.81 0.76 -5.03
C ALA A 129 -7.86 1.55 -6.36
N ARG A 130 -8.46 0.97 -7.40
CA ARG A 130 -8.66 1.64 -8.69
C ARG A 130 -9.53 2.88 -8.58
N ARG A 131 -10.65 2.82 -7.84
CA ARG A 131 -11.53 3.98 -7.56
C ARG A 131 -10.80 5.09 -6.81
N LEU A 132 -9.92 4.75 -5.88
CA LEU A 132 -9.11 5.73 -5.15
C LEU A 132 -8.09 6.40 -6.06
N VAL A 133 -7.43 5.65 -6.94
CA VAL A 133 -6.53 6.21 -7.97
C VAL A 133 -7.28 7.17 -8.89
N GLU A 134 -8.46 6.79 -9.39
CA GLU A 134 -9.33 7.67 -10.20
C GLU A 134 -9.70 8.98 -9.50
N LYS A 135 -9.93 8.94 -8.19
CA LYS A 135 -10.26 10.10 -7.36
C LYS A 135 -9.01 10.89 -6.93
N GLY A 136 -7.82 10.52 -7.42
CA GLY A 136 -6.58 11.26 -7.22
C GLY A 136 -5.86 10.95 -5.90
N VAL A 137 -6.12 9.80 -5.28
CA VAL A 137 -5.32 9.33 -4.14
C VAL A 137 -3.90 9.01 -4.62
N ARG A 138 -2.91 9.71 -4.04
CA ARG A 138 -1.51 9.68 -4.49
C ARG A 138 -0.76 8.40 -4.13
N PHE A 139 -1.17 7.70 -3.07
CA PHE A 139 -0.53 6.47 -2.64
C PHE A 139 -1.56 5.53 -2.03
N VAL A 140 -1.70 4.35 -2.62
CA VAL A 140 -2.60 3.28 -2.17
C VAL A 140 -1.76 2.05 -1.93
N GLN A 141 -1.79 1.54 -0.70
CA GLN A 141 -1.14 0.29 -0.33
C GLN A 141 -2.21 -0.79 -0.18
N LEU A 142 -2.08 -1.89 -0.93
CA LEU A 142 -3.02 -3.01 -0.89
C LEU A 142 -2.34 -4.24 -0.30
N PHE A 143 -2.87 -4.79 0.78
CA PHE A 143 -2.33 -5.97 1.42
C PHE A 143 -3.02 -7.25 0.95
N ASN A 144 -2.22 -8.25 0.58
CA ASN A 144 -2.66 -9.63 0.43
C ASN A 144 -1.98 -10.50 1.49
N GLY A 145 -2.63 -10.67 2.63
CA GLY A 145 -2.15 -11.40 3.79
C GLY A 145 -2.49 -10.69 5.11
N ALA A 146 -2.77 -11.49 6.14
CA ALA A 146 -3.13 -11.02 7.47
C ALA A 146 -2.25 -11.63 8.58
N TYR A 147 -2.36 -11.11 9.79
CA TYR A 147 -1.61 -11.57 10.95
C TYR A 147 -1.97 -13.01 11.30
N ALA A 148 -1.01 -13.91 11.14
CA ALA A 148 -1.13 -15.29 11.60
C ALA A 148 0.24 -15.95 11.71
N SER A 149 0.32 -16.91 12.62
CA SER A 149 1.41 -17.89 12.63
C SER A 149 1.09 -19.03 11.66
N GLY A 150 2.09 -19.43 10.86
CA GLY A 150 2.04 -20.66 10.06
C GLY A 150 1.39 -20.56 8.68
N GLY A 151 1.33 -19.38 8.06
CA GLY A 151 1.09 -19.26 6.62
C GLY A 151 -0.36 -19.48 6.14
N LYS A 152 -1.33 -19.74 7.03
CA LYS A 152 -2.71 -20.07 6.60
C LYS A 152 -3.46 -18.89 5.96
N ILE A 153 -3.18 -17.68 6.42
CA ILE A 153 -3.84 -16.45 5.93
C ILE A 153 -2.83 -15.38 5.48
N ASN A 154 -1.56 -15.75 5.31
CA ASN A 154 -0.49 -14.91 4.80
C ASN A 154 0.56 -15.74 4.06
N TRP A 155 1.56 -15.07 3.50
CA TRP A 155 2.66 -15.69 2.77
C TRP A 155 3.77 -16.25 3.68
N ASP A 156 3.51 -16.38 4.99
CA ASP A 156 4.46 -16.90 5.97
C ASP A 156 4.50 -18.43 6.06
N THR A 157 4.73 -19.07 4.91
CA THR A 157 4.61 -20.52 4.71
C THR A 157 5.87 -21.29 5.12
N HIS A 158 6.21 -21.22 6.41
CA HIS A 158 7.24 -22.07 7.01
C HIS A 158 6.83 -23.54 7.08
N ASN A 159 5.54 -23.87 6.89
CA ASN A 159 5.05 -25.25 6.80
C ASN A 159 3.95 -25.34 5.73
N SER A 160 3.65 -26.54 5.24
CA SER A 160 2.55 -26.85 4.32
C SER A 160 2.49 -25.96 3.07
N MET A 161 3.64 -25.48 2.59
CA MET A 161 3.69 -24.53 1.48
C MET A 161 3.01 -25.07 0.20
N PRO A 162 3.20 -26.34 -0.22
CA PRO A 162 2.51 -26.87 -1.40
C PRO A 162 0.98 -26.80 -1.32
N ASP A 163 0.43 -26.88 -0.11
CA ASP A 163 -1.02 -26.87 0.12
C ASP A 163 -1.55 -25.43 0.26
N LEU A 164 -0.75 -24.52 0.82
CA LEU A 164 -1.17 -23.15 1.15
C LEU A 164 -0.97 -22.15 0.00
N VAL A 165 0.16 -22.24 -0.72
CA VAL A 165 0.51 -21.26 -1.75
C VAL A 165 -0.49 -21.20 -2.91
N PRO A 166 -1.02 -22.33 -3.44
CA PRO A 166 -2.03 -22.27 -4.49
C PRO A 166 -3.28 -21.47 -4.09
N GLY A 167 -3.74 -21.62 -2.83
CA GLY A 167 -4.89 -20.85 -2.32
C GLY A 167 -4.61 -19.36 -2.22
N HIS A 168 -3.40 -18.96 -1.79
CA HIS A 168 -3.01 -17.55 -1.79
C HIS A 168 -2.87 -16.97 -3.20
N ALA A 169 -2.32 -17.75 -4.13
CA ALA A 169 -2.21 -17.37 -5.53
C ALA A 169 -3.59 -17.18 -6.17
N GLU A 170 -4.56 -18.05 -5.88
CA GLU A 170 -5.94 -17.93 -6.37
C GLU A 170 -6.59 -16.61 -5.94
N ILE A 171 -6.34 -16.18 -4.69
CA ILE A 171 -6.86 -14.92 -4.13
C ILE A 171 -6.15 -13.71 -4.77
N LEU A 172 -4.85 -13.79 -5.05
CA LEU A 172 -4.05 -12.66 -5.55
C LEU A 172 -4.18 -12.44 -7.06
N ASP A 173 -4.05 -13.51 -7.85
CA ASP A 173 -3.71 -13.46 -9.28
C ASP A 173 -4.75 -12.71 -10.14
N GLN A 174 -5.99 -13.22 -10.21
CA GLN A 174 -7.04 -12.61 -11.01
C GLN A 174 -7.39 -11.17 -10.55
N PRO A 175 -7.56 -10.88 -9.25
CA PRO A 175 -7.83 -9.52 -8.78
C PRO A 175 -6.76 -8.48 -9.17
N VAL A 176 -5.47 -8.80 -9.00
CA VAL A 176 -4.37 -7.89 -9.35
C VAL A 176 -4.25 -7.76 -10.87
N ALA A 177 -4.42 -8.85 -11.62
CA ALA A 177 -4.46 -8.78 -13.08
C ALA A 177 -5.63 -7.91 -13.57
N GLY A 178 -6.79 -7.99 -12.91
CA GLY A 178 -7.95 -7.14 -13.14
C GLY A 178 -7.64 -5.66 -12.91
N LEU A 179 -6.98 -5.33 -11.79
CA LEU A 179 -6.54 -3.96 -11.46
C LEU A 179 -5.66 -3.36 -12.57
N ILE A 180 -4.64 -4.09 -13.01
CA ILE A 180 -3.71 -3.61 -14.06
C ILE A 180 -4.46 -3.40 -15.37
N LYS A 181 -5.32 -4.35 -15.77
CA LYS A 181 -6.10 -4.26 -17.01
C LYS A 181 -7.09 -3.10 -16.99
N ASP A 182 -7.79 -2.91 -15.88
CA ASP A 182 -8.80 -1.86 -15.70
C ASP A 182 -8.13 -0.47 -15.69
N LEU A 183 -7.02 -0.30 -14.96
CA LEU A 183 -6.22 0.93 -15.01
C LEU A 183 -5.72 1.24 -16.43
N LYS A 184 -5.34 0.21 -17.20
CA LYS A 184 -4.96 0.39 -18.61
C LYS A 184 -6.14 0.79 -19.50
N GLN A 185 -7.30 0.15 -19.34
CA GLN A 185 -8.52 0.47 -20.10
C GLN A 185 -8.99 1.91 -19.87
N ARG A 186 -8.72 2.45 -18.68
CA ARG A 186 -9.06 3.81 -18.27
C ARG A 186 -7.96 4.83 -18.54
N ASP A 187 -6.89 4.42 -19.23
CA ASP A 187 -5.75 5.28 -19.55
C ASP A 187 -5.02 5.85 -18.32
N LEU A 188 -5.17 5.19 -17.15
CA LEU A 188 -4.56 5.59 -15.87
C LEU A 188 -3.22 4.89 -15.61
N LEU A 189 -2.99 3.73 -16.22
CA LEU A 189 -1.77 2.94 -15.97
C LEU A 189 -0.49 3.70 -16.38
N LYS A 190 -0.55 4.57 -17.39
CA LYS A 190 0.61 5.37 -17.82
C LYS A 190 1.04 6.39 -16.74
N ASP A 191 0.09 6.84 -15.93
CA ASP A 191 0.29 7.84 -14.88
C ASP A 191 0.32 7.21 -13.47
N THR A 192 0.20 5.89 -13.39
CA THR A 192 0.17 5.13 -12.12
C THR A 192 1.27 4.07 -12.11
N LEU A 193 2.21 4.20 -11.19
CA LEU A 193 3.21 3.17 -10.91
C LEU A 193 2.63 2.12 -9.95
N ILE A 194 2.45 0.90 -10.43
CA ILE A 194 2.12 -0.27 -9.60
C ILE A 194 3.42 -0.98 -9.24
N ILE A 195 3.57 -1.34 -7.97
CA ILE A 195 4.70 -2.09 -7.46
C ILE A 195 4.16 -3.23 -6.62
N CYS A 196 4.61 -4.44 -6.93
CA CYS A 196 4.38 -5.58 -6.07
C CYS A 196 5.73 -6.04 -5.52
N CYS A 197 5.82 -6.01 -4.21
CA CYS A 197 7.00 -6.38 -3.47
C CYS A 197 6.61 -7.16 -2.21
N THR A 198 7.58 -7.89 -1.68
CA THR A 198 7.51 -8.55 -0.38
C THR A 198 8.61 -7.97 0.52
N GLU A 199 8.60 -8.31 1.81
CA GLU A 199 9.66 -7.94 2.75
C GLU A 199 10.98 -8.69 2.48
N PHE A 200 10.88 -9.93 1.99
CA PHE A 200 11.97 -10.82 1.63
C PHE A 200 11.47 -11.94 0.71
N GLY A 201 12.40 -12.77 0.22
CA GLY A 201 12.11 -13.98 -0.55
C GLY A 201 11.89 -15.22 0.32
N ARG A 202 11.76 -16.37 -0.33
CA ARG A 202 11.77 -17.69 0.33
C ARG A 202 12.98 -18.47 -0.13
N MET A 203 13.59 -19.20 0.79
CA MET A 203 14.75 -20.06 0.49
C MET A 203 14.39 -21.04 -0.65
N PRO A 204 15.34 -21.42 -1.52
CA PRO A 204 15.09 -22.46 -2.52
C PRO A 204 15.03 -23.88 -1.93
N MET A 205 15.41 -24.04 -0.66
CA MET A 205 15.36 -25.27 0.12
C MET A 205 14.34 -25.21 1.28
N PHE A 206 14.02 -26.38 1.82
CA PHE A 206 13.24 -26.58 3.04
C PHE A 206 14.03 -27.44 4.04
N GLN A 207 13.69 -27.32 5.33
CA GLN A 207 14.29 -28.15 6.38
C GLN A 207 13.76 -29.59 6.29
N VAL A 208 14.64 -30.58 6.50
CA VAL A 208 14.23 -32.00 6.47
C VAL A 208 13.12 -32.26 7.50
N GLY A 209 12.04 -32.92 7.06
CA GLY A 209 10.86 -33.17 7.90
C GLY A 209 9.80 -32.05 7.85
N ASN A 210 10.04 -31.00 7.06
CA ASN A 210 9.11 -29.91 6.81
C ASN A 210 8.99 -29.68 5.29
N ASN A 211 7.84 -29.18 4.83
CA ASN A 211 7.59 -28.85 3.42
C ASN A 211 7.35 -27.35 3.19
N GLY A 212 7.63 -26.49 4.18
CA GLY A 212 7.70 -25.04 4.00
C GLY A 212 9.12 -24.50 3.91
N ARG A 213 9.27 -23.20 3.61
CA ARG A 213 10.57 -22.58 3.31
C ARG A 213 10.84 -21.38 4.22
N ASP A 214 12.07 -21.25 4.67
CA ASP A 214 12.51 -20.12 5.52
C ASP A 214 12.62 -18.81 4.72
N HIS A 215 12.76 -17.70 5.46
CA HIS A 215 12.96 -16.35 4.89
C HIS A 215 14.28 -16.28 4.14
N ASN A 216 14.27 -15.63 2.98
CA ASN A 216 15.48 -15.41 2.17
C ASN A 216 15.69 -13.91 1.92
N PRO A 217 16.55 -13.23 2.69
CA PRO A 217 16.89 -11.84 2.44
C PRO A 217 17.89 -11.65 1.29
N GLU A 218 18.55 -12.71 0.84
CA GLU A 218 19.66 -12.64 -0.12
C GLU A 218 19.18 -12.50 -1.58
N GLY A 219 17.92 -12.86 -1.88
CA GLY A 219 17.37 -12.77 -3.22
C GLY A 219 15.85 -12.89 -3.27
N TYR A 220 15.20 -11.91 -3.88
CA TYR A 220 13.76 -11.91 -4.13
C TYR A 220 13.39 -10.99 -5.30
N THR A 221 12.15 -11.11 -5.76
CA THR A 221 11.65 -10.39 -6.92
C THR A 221 10.74 -9.25 -6.50
N VAL A 222 10.96 -8.08 -7.09
CA VAL A 222 10.00 -6.97 -7.14
C VAL A 222 9.60 -6.80 -8.59
N TRP A 223 8.30 -6.64 -8.87
CA TRP A 223 7.84 -6.30 -10.21
C TRP A 223 7.09 -4.97 -10.20
N MET A 224 7.18 -4.27 -11.33
CA MET A 224 6.56 -2.96 -11.55
C MET A 224 5.73 -2.96 -12.82
N ALA A 225 4.68 -2.15 -12.86
CA ALA A 225 3.87 -1.91 -14.05
C ALA A 225 3.39 -0.47 -14.10
N GLY A 226 3.33 0.12 -15.30
CA GLY A 226 2.87 1.49 -15.50
C GLY A 226 3.87 2.56 -15.04
N GLY A 227 3.44 3.82 -15.03
CA GLY A 227 4.23 4.93 -14.47
C GLY A 227 5.61 5.14 -15.09
N GLY A 228 5.81 4.76 -16.37
CA GLY A 228 7.06 4.98 -17.10
C GLY A 228 8.10 3.85 -17.04
N VAL A 229 7.76 2.65 -16.52
CA VAL A 229 8.67 1.48 -16.58
C VAL A 229 8.60 0.75 -17.93
N LYS A 230 9.69 0.08 -18.32
CA LYS A 230 9.72 -0.79 -19.52
C LYS A 230 8.80 -2.00 -19.34
N GLY A 231 7.92 -2.22 -20.31
CA GLY A 231 7.05 -3.41 -20.35
C GLY A 231 7.77 -4.64 -20.91
N GLY A 232 7.46 -5.82 -20.37
CA GLY A 232 8.03 -7.08 -20.86
C GLY A 232 9.55 -7.21 -20.64
N PHE A 233 10.06 -6.54 -19.60
CA PHE A 233 11.48 -6.43 -19.30
C PHE A 233 11.81 -7.10 -17.97
N SER A 234 12.96 -7.77 -17.89
CA SER A 234 13.50 -8.34 -16.67
C SER A 234 14.90 -7.77 -16.44
N TYR A 235 15.20 -7.38 -15.20
CA TYR A 235 16.48 -6.81 -14.82
C TYR A 235 17.06 -7.57 -13.65
N GLY A 236 18.28 -8.09 -13.85
CA GLY A 236 18.96 -8.94 -12.89
C GLY A 236 18.39 -10.35 -12.78
N ALA A 237 19.05 -11.18 -11.97
CA ALA A 237 18.65 -12.57 -11.70
C ALA A 237 19.33 -13.07 -10.43
N THR A 238 18.75 -14.10 -9.81
CA THR A 238 19.42 -14.89 -8.78
C THR A 238 20.45 -15.84 -9.39
N ASP A 239 21.29 -16.41 -8.53
CA ASP A 239 22.13 -17.55 -8.91
C ASP A 239 21.27 -18.73 -9.44
N PRO A 240 21.88 -19.72 -10.13
CA PRO A 240 21.16 -20.87 -10.68
C PRO A 240 20.43 -21.75 -9.64
N PHE A 241 20.80 -21.64 -8.37
CA PHE A 241 20.13 -22.36 -7.27
C PHE A 241 18.91 -21.59 -6.74
N GLY A 242 18.81 -20.28 -7.01
CA GLY A 242 17.76 -19.39 -6.52
C GLY A 242 18.02 -18.86 -5.11
N TYR A 243 19.26 -18.88 -4.64
CA TYR A 243 19.59 -18.49 -3.26
C TYR A 243 19.84 -17.00 -3.09
N LYS A 244 20.70 -16.38 -3.91
CA LYS A 244 21.01 -14.94 -3.81
C LYS A 244 20.93 -14.22 -5.15
N ALA A 245 20.72 -12.91 -5.12
CA ALA A 245 20.89 -12.06 -6.30
C ALA A 245 22.35 -12.11 -6.80
N GLU A 246 22.54 -12.35 -8.09
CA GLU A 246 23.89 -12.52 -8.70
C GLU A 246 24.08 -11.62 -9.92
N VAL A 247 23.12 -11.59 -10.84
CA VAL A 247 23.18 -10.74 -12.03
C VAL A 247 22.56 -9.40 -11.71
N ASN A 248 23.31 -8.31 -11.90
CA ASN A 248 22.90 -6.92 -11.62
C ASN A 248 22.19 -6.77 -10.26
N PRO A 249 22.84 -7.16 -9.14
CA PRO A 249 22.21 -7.13 -7.82
C PRO A 249 21.82 -5.70 -7.46
N LEU A 250 20.59 -5.53 -6.97
CA LEU A 250 20.06 -4.26 -6.49
C LEU A 250 19.76 -4.35 -5.00
N SER A 251 20.01 -3.26 -4.28
CA SER A 251 19.52 -3.09 -2.93
C SER A 251 18.10 -2.51 -2.94
N ILE A 252 17.40 -2.61 -1.81
CA ILE A 252 16.10 -1.93 -1.65
C ILE A 252 16.22 -0.40 -1.77
N HIS A 253 17.40 0.16 -1.50
CA HIS A 253 17.65 1.59 -1.69
C HIS A 253 17.65 1.98 -3.17
N ASP A 254 18.13 1.13 -4.07
CA ASP A 254 18.10 1.38 -5.53
C ASP A 254 16.66 1.30 -6.07
N VAL A 255 15.87 0.35 -5.55
CA VAL A 255 14.43 0.25 -5.83
C VAL A 255 13.72 1.53 -5.41
N HIS A 256 13.89 1.97 -4.15
CA HIS A 256 13.27 3.21 -3.66
C HIS A 256 13.77 4.47 -4.40
N ALA A 257 15.06 4.56 -4.74
CA ALA A 257 15.61 5.66 -5.53
C ALA A 257 14.93 5.75 -6.90
N THR A 258 14.78 4.60 -7.56
CA THR A 258 14.12 4.51 -8.87
C THR A 258 12.63 4.84 -8.81
N MET A 259 11.93 4.36 -7.77
CA MET A 259 10.53 4.72 -7.52
C MET A 259 10.35 6.23 -7.37
N LEU A 260 11.17 6.87 -6.54
CA LEU A 260 11.11 8.31 -6.33
C LEU A 260 11.40 9.07 -7.63
N HIS A 261 12.37 8.61 -8.42
CA HIS A 261 12.67 9.20 -9.72
C HIS A 261 11.46 9.12 -10.68
N LEU A 262 10.79 7.98 -10.78
CA LEU A 262 9.58 7.81 -11.60
C LEU A 262 8.42 8.71 -11.13
N LEU A 263 8.39 9.05 -9.84
CA LEU A 263 7.45 10.03 -9.27
C LEU A 263 7.89 11.50 -9.48
N GLY A 264 8.97 11.74 -10.21
CA GLY A 264 9.52 13.08 -10.47
C GLY A 264 10.28 13.69 -9.29
N LEU A 265 10.72 12.87 -8.34
CA LEU A 265 11.41 13.30 -7.13
C LEU A 265 12.89 12.89 -7.17
N ASP A 266 13.76 13.84 -6.83
CA ASP A 266 15.17 13.55 -6.60
C ASP A 266 15.35 12.98 -5.18
N HIS A 267 15.61 11.68 -5.10
CA HIS A 267 15.75 10.98 -3.82
C HIS A 267 16.89 11.54 -2.94
N THR A 268 17.91 12.16 -3.54
CA THR A 268 19.05 12.71 -2.80
C THR A 268 18.72 14.07 -2.16
N ARG A 269 17.75 14.78 -2.73
CA ARG A 269 17.27 16.09 -2.26
C ARG A 269 16.01 16.00 -1.39
N LEU A 270 15.28 14.89 -1.47
CA LEU A 270 14.10 14.63 -0.66
C LEU A 270 14.49 14.24 0.77
N THR A 271 14.82 15.24 1.58
CA THR A 271 15.26 15.07 2.97
C THR A 271 14.28 15.69 3.96
N TYR A 272 14.22 15.13 5.17
CA TYR A 272 13.47 15.66 6.30
C TYR A 272 14.34 15.67 7.56
N TYR A 273 14.38 16.80 8.27
CA TYR A 273 15.17 16.91 9.50
C TYR A 273 14.49 16.15 10.64
N HIS A 274 15.16 15.11 11.15
CA HIS A 274 14.64 14.27 12.22
C HIS A 274 15.78 13.73 13.08
N ASN A 275 15.66 13.87 14.41
CA ASN A 275 16.65 13.43 15.40
C ASN A 275 18.10 13.87 15.09
N GLY A 276 18.27 15.15 14.72
CA GLY A 276 19.61 15.74 14.56
C GLY A 276 20.24 15.59 13.18
N LEU A 277 19.57 14.94 12.21
CA LEU A 277 20.10 14.79 10.86
C LEU A 277 19.03 14.89 9.77
N GLN A 278 19.47 15.22 8.56
CA GLN A 278 18.63 15.22 7.35
C GLN A 278 18.43 13.78 6.88
N ARG A 279 17.29 13.18 7.24
CA ARG A 279 16.92 11.81 6.86
C ARG A 279 16.39 11.79 5.43
N ARG A 280 16.74 10.77 4.66
CA ARG A 280 16.07 10.41 3.40
C ARG A 280 15.76 8.91 3.38
N LEU A 281 14.76 8.49 2.60
CA LEU A 281 14.32 7.08 2.52
C LEU A 281 15.44 6.12 2.07
N THR A 282 16.36 6.62 1.25
CA THR A 282 17.50 5.87 0.71
C THR A 282 18.75 5.97 1.59
N ASP A 283 18.64 6.58 2.78
CA ASP A 283 19.73 6.88 3.72
C ASP A 283 20.97 7.50 3.06
N VAL A 284 22.12 6.82 3.00
CA VAL A 284 23.31 7.30 2.23
C VAL A 284 23.52 6.51 0.94
N HIS A 285 22.58 5.64 0.59
CA HIS A 285 22.64 4.68 -0.51
C HIS A 285 21.66 5.05 -1.65
N GLY A 286 21.48 4.10 -2.58
CA GLY A 286 20.51 4.12 -3.66
C GLY A 286 21.02 4.86 -4.90
N HIS A 287 20.88 4.21 -6.05
CA HIS A 287 21.09 4.79 -7.36
C HIS A 287 19.86 4.55 -8.23
N VAL A 288 19.56 5.49 -9.12
CA VAL A 288 18.46 5.33 -10.08
C VAL A 288 18.86 4.29 -11.11
N VAL A 289 18.05 3.23 -11.23
CA VAL A 289 18.25 2.17 -12.21
C VAL A 289 17.63 2.59 -13.53
N HIS A 290 18.38 3.34 -14.33
CA HIS A 290 17.89 3.87 -15.61
C HIS A 290 17.50 2.77 -16.62
N ASP A 291 18.10 1.58 -16.51
CA ASP A 291 17.85 0.48 -17.45
C ASP A 291 16.40 -0.04 -17.42
N ILE A 292 15.66 0.18 -16.34
CA ILE A 292 14.25 -0.26 -16.21
C ILE A 292 13.24 0.81 -16.65
N ILE A 293 13.67 2.02 -16.97
CA ILE A 293 12.81 3.18 -17.31
C ILE A 293 12.63 3.28 -18.83
N ALA A 294 11.40 3.50 -19.30
CA ALA A 294 11.03 3.52 -20.72
C ALA A 294 11.52 4.75 -21.49
#